data_AF-A0A6J3KLX5-F1
#
_entry.id   AF-A0A6J3KLX5-F1
#
_cell.length_a   1.000
_cell.length_b   1.000
_cell.length_c   1.000
_cell.angle_alpha   90.00
_cell.angle_beta   90.00
_cell.angle_gamma   90.00
#
_symmetry.space_group_name_H-M   'P 1'
#
loop_
_entity.id
_entity.type
_entity.pdbx_description
1 polymer ?
#
loop_
_entity_poly.entity_id
_entity_poly.type
_entity_poly.pdbx_seq_one_letter_code
_entity_poly.pdbx_strand_id
1 'polypeptide(L)' 'MAVIKLFIVLLCSILCIIFFCGLVAGEVYPYPGDCRKYQHCDGSGCFVLECGTGTEFNPNIGTCDYPLQNRQDCMQRG' A
#
# COMPACT_ATOMS: atom_id res chain seq x y z
N MET A 1 -36.93 5.78 20.65
CA MET A 1 -35.79 6.66 21.01
C MET A 1 -34.52 5.85 21.32
N ALA A 2 -34.57 4.83 22.18
CA ALA A 2 -33.41 3.97 22.49
C ALA A 2 -32.82 3.24 21.27
N VAL A 3 -33.67 2.73 20.38
CA VAL A 3 -33.26 2.01 19.16
C VAL A 3 -32.50 2.92 18.19
N ILE A 4 -32.97 4.16 17.99
CA ILE A 4 -32.31 5.16 17.13
C ILE A 4 -30.93 5.54 17.70
N LYS A 5 -30.84 5.69 19.03
CA LYS A 5 -29.57 6.00 19.70
C LYS A 5 -28.56 4.86 19.57
N LEU A 6 -29.02 3.60 19.57
CA LEU A 6 -28.18 2.43 19.34
C LEU A 6 -27.62 2.39 17.91
N PHE A 7 -28.44 2.65 16.90
CA PHE A 7 -28.00 2.70 15.51
C PHE A 7 -26.98 3.81 15.26
N ILE A 8 -27.20 5.01 15.84
CA ILE A 8 -26.26 6.12 15.72
C ILE A 8 -24.91 5.78 16.36
N VAL A 9 -24.89 5.13 17.52
CA VAL A 9 -23.66 4.71 18.20
C VAL A 9 -22.90 3.66 17.39
N LEU A 10 -23.61 2.67 16.83
CA LEU A 10 -23.01 1.66 15.95
C LEU A 10 -22.42 2.27 14.67
N LEU A 11 -23.12 3.20 14.04
CA LEU A 11 -22.61 3.92 12.87
C LEU A 11 -21.37 4.75 13.21
N CYS A 12 -21.38 5.47 14.34
CA CYS A 12 -20.20 6.24 14.79
C CYS A 12 -19.01 5.34 15.08
N SER A 13 -19.20 4.19 15.74
CA SER A 13 -18.10 3.28 16.04
C SER A 13 -17.52 2.66 14.77
N ILE A 14 -18.38 2.25 13.82
CA ILE A 14 -17.95 1.73 12.51
C ILE A 14 -17.17 2.78 11.73
N LEU A 15 -17.66 4.02 11.65
CA LEU A 15 -16.98 5.11 10.95
C LEU A 15 -15.63 5.46 11.61
N CYS A 16 -15.57 5.50 12.94
CA CYS A 16 -14.30 5.66 13.65
C CYS A 16 -13.33 4.52 13.34
N ILE A 17 -13.77 3.26 13.41
CA ILE A 17 -12.91 2.10 13.14
C ILE A 17 -12.37 2.13 11.70
N ILE A 18 -13.21 2.46 10.72
CA ILE A 18 -12.79 2.58 9.31
C ILE A 18 -11.75 3.69 9.15
N PHE A 19 -12.00 4.86 9.76
CA PHE A 19 -11.11 6.01 9.69
C PHE A 19 -9.75 5.72 10.37
N PHE A 20 -9.76 5.08 11.54
CA PHE A 20 -8.54 4.71 12.25
C PHE A 20 -7.80 3.54 11.58
N CYS A 21 -8.50 2.60 10.94
CA CYS A 21 -7.88 1.50 10.19
C CYS A 21 -7.16 2.02 8.94
N GLY A 22 -7.74 3.00 8.24
CA GLY A 22 -7.11 3.63 7.07
C GLY A 22 -5.82 4.38 7.40
N LEU A 23 -5.65 4.86 8.63
CA LEU A 23 -4.45 5.58 9.05
C LEU A 23 -3.25 4.66 9.34
N VAL A 24 -3.48 3.36 9.54
CA VAL A 24 -2.44 2.37 9.88
C VAL A 24 -1.98 1.59 8.65
N ALA A 25 -2.71 1.67 7.53
CA ALA A 25 -2.32 1.04 6.29
C ALA A 25 -1.23 1.89 5.59
N GLY A 26 0.02 1.44 5.67
CA GLY A 26 1.10 2.01 4.88
C GLY A 26 0.91 1.71 3.39
N GLU A 27 1.19 2.69 2.54
CA GLU A 27 1.11 2.59 1.09
C GLU A 27 2.47 2.19 0.50
N VAL A 28 2.47 1.47 -0.62
CA VAL A 28 3.70 1.01 -1.27
C VAL A 28 3.76 1.55 -2.69
N TYR A 29 4.88 2.16 -3.04
CA TYR A 29 5.09 2.81 -4.33
C TYR A 29 6.39 2.36 -5.01
N PRO A 30 6.43 2.35 -6.35
CA PRO A 30 7.64 2.10 -7.11
C PRO A 30 8.67 3.23 -6.92
N TYR A 31 9.96 2.89 -6.87
CA TYR A 31 11.02 3.88 -6.78
C TYR A 31 11.45 4.37 -8.18
N PRO A 32 11.60 5.68 -8.41
CA PRO A 32 11.95 6.21 -9.73
C PRO A 32 13.38 5.83 -10.11
N GLY A 33 13.54 5.22 -11.29
CA GLY A 33 14.86 4.93 -11.90
C GLY A 33 15.56 3.67 -11.39
N ASP A 34 15.02 2.95 -10.40
CA ASP A 34 15.58 1.68 -9.94
C ASP A 34 14.46 0.68 -9.62
N CYS A 35 14.23 -0.27 -10.53
CA CYS A 35 13.17 -1.27 -10.41
C CYS A 35 13.35 -2.21 -9.21
N ARG A 36 14.57 -2.29 -8.67
CA ARG A 36 14.87 -3.11 -7.50
C ARG A 36 14.50 -2.39 -6.21
N LYS A 37 14.07 -1.13 -6.27
CA LYS A 37 13.66 -0.36 -5.12
C LYS A 37 12.17 -0.03 -5.15
N TYR A 38 11.61 0.10 -3.97
CA TYR A 38 10.26 0.58 -3.72
C TYR A 38 10.29 1.45 -2.47
N GLN A 39 9.23 2.21 -2.25
CA GLN A 39 9.08 3.02 -1.05
C GLN A 39 7.80 2.63 -0.31
N HIS A 40 7.92 2.44 0.99
CA HIS A 40 6.79 2.23 1.88
C HIS A 40 6.53 3.53 2.64
N CYS A 41 5.33 4.09 2.48
CA CYS A 41 4.94 5.36 3.05
C CYS A 41 3.85 5.15 4.09
N ASP A 42 4.06 5.66 5.29
CA ASP A 42 3.06 5.70 6.36
C ASP A 42 3.00 7.09 7.00
N GLY A 43 2.30 7.23 8.12
CA GLY A 43 2.19 8.50 8.85
C GLY A 43 3.53 9.05 9.39
N SER A 44 4.59 8.26 9.40
CA SER A 44 5.95 8.67 9.80
C SER A 44 6.84 9.10 8.63
N GLY A 45 6.44 8.82 7.39
CA GLY A 45 7.16 9.20 6.17
C GLY A 45 7.31 8.03 5.19
N CYS A 46 8.16 8.23 4.18
CA CYS A 46 8.45 7.21 3.16
C CYS A 46 9.86 6.63 3.36
N PHE A 47 9.93 5.30 3.40
CA PHE A 47 11.17 4.54 3.53
C PHE A 47 11.47 3.82 2.23
N VAL A 48 12.67 4.01 1.68
CA VAL A 48 13.12 3.31 0.48
C VAL A 48 13.65 1.94 0.89
N LEU A 49 13.10 0.89 0.28
CA LEU A 49 13.45 -0.51 0.49
C LEU A 49 13.95 -1.10 -0.81
N GLU A 50 14.82 -2.11 -0.71
CA GLU A 50 15.35 -2.86 -1.85
C GLU A 50 14.76 -4.27 -1.85
N CYS A 51 14.38 -4.74 -3.04
CA CYS A 51 13.94 -6.10 -3.29
C CYS A 51 15.10 -7.09 -3.19
N GLY A 52 14.77 -8.34 -2.88
CA GLY A 52 15.75 -9.43 -2.85
C GLY A 52 16.46 -9.61 -4.20
N THR A 53 17.65 -10.22 -4.17
CA THR A 53 18.46 -10.46 -5.37
C THR A 53 17.64 -11.16 -6.46
N GLY A 54 17.66 -10.61 -7.67
CA GLY A 54 16.93 -11.17 -8.82
C GLY A 54 15.43 -10.85 -8.87
N THR A 55 14.93 -9.97 -7.99
CA THR A 55 13.53 -9.52 -7.98
C THR A 55 13.42 -8.01 -8.14
N GLU A 56 12.26 -7.56 -8.60
CA GLU A 56 11.91 -6.16 -8.83
C GLU A 56 10.53 -5.87 -8.25
N PHE A 57 10.28 -4.62 -7.89
CA PHE A 57 8.98 -4.24 -7.37
C PHE A 57 7.90 -4.34 -8.46
N ASN A 58 6.78 -4.99 -8.12
CA ASN A 58 5.60 -5.11 -8.96
C ASN A 58 4.46 -4.26 -8.39
N PRO A 59 4.11 -3.11 -9.01
CA PRO A 59 3.02 -2.26 -8.53
C PRO A 59 1.63 -2.93 -8.64
N ASN A 60 1.46 -3.93 -9.51
CA ASN A 60 0.17 -4.62 -9.68
C ASN A 60 -0.19 -5.51 -8.49
N ILE A 61 0.81 -6.01 -7.75
CA ILE A 61 0.60 -6.88 -6.57
C ILE A 61 1.17 -6.25 -5.28
N GLY A 62 1.79 -5.08 -5.37
CA GLY A 62 2.33 -4.35 -4.22
C GLY A 62 3.52 -5.01 -3.53
N THR A 63 4.28 -5.87 -4.21
CA THR A 63 5.45 -6.55 -3.63
C THR A 63 6.53 -6.88 -4.66
N CYS A 64 7.68 -7.38 -4.21
CA CYS A 64 8.77 -7.84 -5.05
C CYS A 64 8.41 -9.16 -5.73
N ASP A 65 8.67 -9.23 -7.04
CA ASP A 65 8.45 -10.42 -7.84
C ASP A 65 9.50 -10.49 -8.97
N TYR A 66 9.61 -11.63 -9.63
CA TYR A 66 10.61 -11.85 -10.66
C TYR A 66 10.43 -10.88 -11.84
N PRO A 67 11.52 -10.39 -12.45
CA PRO A 67 11.46 -9.52 -13.61
C PRO A 67 10.85 -10.26 -14.81
N LEU A 68 10.00 -9.54 -15.56
CA LEU A 68 9.55 -10.01 -16.86
C LEU A 68 10.68 -9.83 -17.88
N GLN A 69 10.83 -10.79 -18.79
CA GLN A 69 11.80 -10.70 -19.87
C GLN A 69 11.43 -9.53 -20.81
N ASN A 70 12.43 -8.72 -21.21
CA ASN A 70 12.31 -7.64 -22.20
C ASN A 70 11.48 -6.39 -21.79
N ARG A 71 11.47 -6.00 -20.52
CA ARG A 71 10.85 -4.73 -20.08
C ARG A 71 11.81 -3.55 -20.19
N GLN A 72 11.30 -2.40 -20.66
CA GLN A 72 12.05 -1.13 -20.71
C GLN A 72 11.89 -0.31 -19.41
N ASP A 73 10.83 -0.55 -18.64
CA ASP A 73 10.50 0.19 -17.42
C ASP A 73 9.83 -0.71 -16.36
N CYS A 74 9.99 -0.32 -15.09
CA CYS A 74 9.48 -1.01 -13.90
C CYS A 74 7.95 -0.95 -13.81
N MET A 75 7.34 0.11 -14.38
CA MET A 75 5.90 0.39 -14.27
C MET A 75 5.04 -0.40 -15.24
N GLN A 76 5.63 -0.98 -16.29
CA GLN A 76 4.90 -1.76 -17.27
C GLN A 76 5.00 -3.24 -16.91
N ARG A 77 4.00 -3.71 -16.17
CA ARG A 77 3.65 -5.13 -16.11
C ARG A 77 2.40 -5.31 -16.96
N GLY A 78 2.58 -5.91 -18.12
CA GLY A 78 1.49 -6.33 -19.01
C GLY A 78 0.60 -7.38 -18.37
#